data_AF-A0A2V6S5L0-F1
#
_entry.id   AF-A0A2V6S5L0-F1
#
_cell.length_a   1.000
_cell.length_b   1.000
_cell.length_c   1.000
_cell.angle_alpha   90.00
_cell.angle_beta   90.00
_cell.angle_gamma   90.00
#
_symmetry.space_group_name_H-M   'P 1'
#
loop_
_entity.id
_entity.type
_entity.pdbx_description
1 polymer ?
#
loop_
_entity_poly.entity_id
_entity_poly.type
_entity_poly.pdbx_seq_one_letter_code
_entity_poly.pdbx_strand_id
1 'polypeptide(L)' 'MRAMVLSAQAPVETSPLAWADPPVPEPGPGEILVRVTACAACRTDIHVVEG' A
#
# COMPACT_ATOMS: atom_id res chain seq x y z
N MET A 1 -8.16 -3.78 7.93
CA MET A 1 -8.38 -2.72 6.91
C MET A 1 -7.99 -3.27 5.56
N ARG A 2 -8.69 -2.90 4.46
CA ARG A 2 -8.31 -3.38 3.13
C ARG A 2 -7.19 -2.55 2.53
N ALA A 3 -6.16 -3.20 1.98
CA ALA A 3 -5.01 -2.54 1.38
C ALA A 3 -4.41 -3.38 0.24
N MET A 4 -3.74 -2.71 -0.71
CA MET A 4 -2.80 -3.37 -1.62
C MET A 4 -1.46 -3.51 -0.89
N VAL A 5 -0.90 -4.72 -0.86
CA VAL A 5 0.34 -5.06 -0.15
C VAL A 5 1.38 -5.54 -1.15
N LEU A 6 2.56 -4.92 -1.12
CA LEU A 6 3.74 -5.35 -1.87
C LEU A 6 4.67 -6.10 -0.91
N SER A 7 4.83 -7.41 -1.08
CA SER A 7 5.74 -8.22 -0.25
C SER A 7 7.17 -8.26 -0.80
N ALA A 8 7.32 -8.15 -2.11
CA ALA A 8 8.59 -8.05 -2.82
C ALA A 8 8.38 -7.23 -4.09
N GLN A 9 9.39 -6.42 -4.44
CA GLN A 9 9.41 -5.69 -5.71
C GLN A 9 9.54 -6.66 -6.87
N ALA A 10 8.82 -6.40 -7.96
CA ALA A 10 8.86 -7.19 -9.19
C ALA A 10 8.28 -6.35 -10.35
N PRO A 11 8.54 -6.74 -11.62
CA PRO A 11 7.94 -6.07 -12.76
C PRO A 11 6.41 -5.99 -12.63
N VAL A 12 5.82 -4.82 -12.91
CA VAL A 12 4.41 -4.56 -12.61
C VAL A 12 3.46 -5.52 -13.36
N GLU A 13 3.88 -6.02 -14.52
CA GLU A 13 3.15 -7.00 -15.32
C GLU A 13 2.99 -8.36 -14.63
N THR A 14 3.82 -8.70 -13.63
CA THR A 14 3.66 -9.92 -12.85
C THR A 14 2.60 -9.79 -11.75
N SER A 15 1.94 -8.63 -11.65
CA SER A 15 0.92 -8.32 -10.63
C SER A 15 1.38 -8.62 -9.19
N PRO A 16 2.50 -8.04 -8.72
CA PRO A 16 3.07 -8.37 -7.40
C PRO A 16 2.30 -7.78 -6.21
N LEU A 17 1.36 -6.85 -6.45
CA LEU A 17 0.52 -6.29 -5.40
C LEU A 17 -0.64 -7.23 -5.07
N ALA A 18 -0.75 -7.59 -3.79
CA ALA A 18 -1.83 -8.42 -3.27
C ALA A 18 -2.89 -7.59 -2.56
N TRP A 19 -4.17 -7.83 -2.87
CA TRP A 19 -5.28 -7.29 -2.08
C TRP A 19 -5.42 -8.09 -0.78
N ALA A 20 -5.28 -7.42 0.36
CA ALA A 20 -5.27 -8.06 1.68
C ALA A 20 -6.07 -7.25 2.73
N ASP A 21 -6.30 -7.86 3.88
CA ASP A 21 -6.96 -7.24 5.04
C ASP A 21 -6.04 -7.24 6.29
N PRO A 22 -4.94 -6.47 6.30
CA PRO A 22 -4.07 -6.35 7.47
C PRO A 22 -4.78 -5.71 8.70
N PRO A 23 -4.24 -5.89 9.92
CA PRO A 23 -4.76 -5.23 11.11
C PRO A 23 -4.72 -3.70 10.98
N VAL A 24 -5.61 -3.02 11.70
CA VAL A 24 -5.58 -1.55 11.79
C VAL A 24 -4.38 -1.17 12.67
N PRO A 25 -3.50 -0.25 12.22
CA PRO A 25 -2.34 0.16 13.01
C PRO A 25 -2.74 1.02 14.22
N GLU A 26 -1.98 0.90 15.31
CA GLU A 26 -2.10 1.77 16.49
C GLU A 26 -1.11 2.95 16.35
N PRO A 27 -1.56 4.21 16.46
CA PRO A 27 -0.67 5.37 16.36
C PRO A 27 0.20 5.52 17.62
N GLY A 28 1.48 5.83 17.43
CA GLY A 28 2.42 6.17 18.50
C GLY A 28 2.32 7.63 18.96
N PRO A 29 3.17 8.06 19.91
CA PRO A 29 3.19 9.44 20.39
C PRO A 29 3.47 10.45 19.27
N GLY A 30 2.53 11.37 19.06
CA GLY A 30 2.62 12.40 18.02
C GLY A 30 2.10 11.99 16.64
N GLU A 31 1.63 10.75 16.47
CA GLU A 31 1.05 10.26 15.22
C GLU A 31 -0.48 10.39 15.22
N ILE A 32 -1.07 10.36 14.02
CA ILE A 32 -2.52 10.33 13.82
C ILE A 32 -2.90 9.14 12.95
N LEU A 33 -4.05 8.52 13.25
CA LEU A 33 -4.64 7.49 12.42
C LEU A 33 -5.66 8.10 11.45
N VAL A 34 -5.43 7.93 10.16
CA VAL A 34 -6.30 8.48 9.10
C VAL A 34 -7.11 7.35 8.45
N ARG A 35 -8.43 7.54 8.37
CA ARG A 35 -9.30 6.67 7.56
C ARG A 35 -9.30 7.13 6.10
N VAL A 36 -8.62 6.38 5.24
CA VAL A 36 -8.57 6.65 3.80
C VAL A 36 -9.94 6.35 3.16
N THR A 37 -10.55 7.35 2.52
CA THR A 37 -11.83 7.21 1.79
C THR A 37 -11.63 7.02 0.28
N ALA A 38 -10.52 7.52 -0.25
CA ALA A 38 -10.13 7.38 -1.65
C ALA A 38 -8.60 7.41 -1.76
N CYS A 39 -8.06 6.71 -2.75
CA CYS A 39 -6.65 6.73 -3.13
C CYS A 39 -6.56 6.75 -4.66
N ALA A 40 -5.62 7.50 -5.21
CA ALA A 40 -5.36 7.56 -6.64
C ALA A 40 -4.03 6.88 -6.95
N ALA A 41 -3.94 6.24 -8.10
CA ALA A 41 -2.68 5.73 -8.63
C ALA A 41 -1.98 6.81 -9.46
N CYS A 42 -0.66 6.88 -9.34
CA CYS A 42 0.21 7.74 -10.12
C CYS A 42 1.29 6.89 -10.82
N ARG A 43 2.05 7.51 -11.75
CA ARG A 43 3.14 6.79 -12.42
C ARG A 43 4.25 6.37 -11.46
N THR A 44 4.49 7.12 -10.39
CA THR A 44 5.50 6.77 -9.38
C THR A 44 5.18 5.47 -8.66
N ASP A 45 3.91 5.06 -8.59
CA ASP A 45 3.55 3.76 -7.99
C ASP A 45 4.16 2.59 -8.77
N ILE A 46 4.37 2.74 -10.08
CA ILE A 46 5.08 1.75 -10.90
C ILE A 46 6.53 1.63 -10.42
N HIS A 47 7.22 2.75 -10.18
CA HIS A 47 8.59 2.74 -9.64
C HIS A 47 8.63 2.13 -8.22
N VAL A 48 7.61 2.35 -7.39
CA VAL A 48 7.54 1.71 -6.06
C VAL A 48 7.46 0.18 -6.17
N VAL A 49 6.65 -0.30 -7.12
CA VAL A 49 6.42 -1.73 -7.37
C VAL A 49 7.65 -2.41 -7.97
N GLU A 50 8.34 -1.74 -8.91
CA GLU A 50 9.45 -2.32 -9.66
C GLU A 50 10.82 -2.14 -8.99
N GLY A 51 10.97 -1.13 -8.12
CA GLY A 51 12.24 -0.74 -7.48
C GLY A 51 13.07 0.21 -8.30
#